data_AF-A6EWP3-F1
#
_entry.id   AF-A6EWP3-F1
#
_cell.length_a   1.000
_cell.length_b   1.000
_cell.length_c   1.000
_cell.angle_alpha   90.00
_cell.angle_beta   90.00
_cell.angle_gamma   90.00
#
_symmetry.space_group_name_H-M   'P 1'
#
loop_
_entity.id
_entity.type
_entity.pdbx_description
1 polymer ?
#
loop_
_entity_poly.entity_id
_entity_poly.type
_entity_poly.pdbx_seq_one_letter_code
_entity_poly.pdbx_strand_id
1 'polypeptide(L)'
;MALVGLLLDFGRAEALVNQAEARQRQALIAYRQAIQTVFQEVLDALVGLRGSDECLQTRARQVAALRNTTERARLRFEGGASSYPEVLDAERRWFTTELDLVATKRDRLRSMVNLYRAMGGVFGVLLTAQTEAKETVD
;
A
#
# COMPACT_ATOMS: atom_id res chain seq x y z
N MET A 1 -40.10 -18.33 41.41
CA MET A 1 -38.75 -17.76 41.36
C MET A 1 -37.83 -18.66 42.16
N ALA A 2 -37.39 -19.78 41.57
CA ALA A 2 -36.46 -20.69 42.23
C ALA A 2 -35.04 -20.19 41.95
N LEU A 3 -34.38 -19.70 42.99
CA LEU A 3 -32.98 -19.29 42.95
C LEU A 3 -32.15 -20.56 43.09
N VAL A 4 -31.89 -21.23 41.96
CA VAL A 4 -31.01 -22.40 41.91
C VAL A 4 -29.58 -21.89 41.74
N GLY A 5 -28.88 -21.68 42.85
CA GLY A 5 -27.42 -21.67 42.87
C GLY A 5 -26.95 -23.07 43.24
N LEU A 6 -26.25 -23.77 42.34
CA LEU A 6 -25.58 -25.02 42.72
C LEU A 6 -24.47 -24.66 43.71
N LEU A 7 -24.66 -25.05 44.97
CA LEU A 7 -23.65 -24.88 46.03
C LEU A 7 -22.40 -25.76 45.80
N LEU A 8 -22.47 -26.71 44.85
CA LEU A 8 -21.43 -27.71 44.52
C LEU A 8 -21.22 -27.76 43.00
N ASP A 9 -20.56 -26.75 42.44
CA ASP A 9 -20.25 -26.71 41.00
C ASP A 9 -18.88 -27.31 40.63
N PHE A 10 -18.17 -27.99 41.55
CA PHE A 10 -16.86 -28.66 41.30
C PHE A 10 -15.87 -27.84 40.44
N GLY A 11 -15.81 -26.52 40.63
CA GLY A 11 -14.94 -25.63 39.85
C GLY A 11 -15.42 -25.31 38.43
N ARG A 12 -16.60 -25.76 38.00
CA ARG A 12 -17.19 -25.46 36.67
C ARG A 12 -17.47 -23.97 36.50
N ALA A 13 -18.00 -23.31 37.52
CA ALA A 13 -18.20 -21.86 37.50
C ALA A 13 -16.86 -21.11 37.34
N GLU A 14 -15.82 -21.56 38.04
CA GLU A 14 -14.46 -21.00 37.93
C GLU A 14 -13.85 -21.27 36.56
N ALA A 15 -14.04 -22.46 35.99
CA ALA A 15 -13.61 -22.80 34.63
C ALA A 15 -14.31 -21.92 33.57
N LEU A 16 -15.61 -21.62 33.74
CA LEU A 16 -16.35 -20.72 32.86
C LEU A 16 -15.87 -19.26 32.97
N VAL A 17 -15.57 -18.79 34.18
CA VAL A 17 -14.96 -17.46 34.40
C VAL A 17 -13.58 -17.41 33.75
N ASN A 18 -12.72 -18.40 34.00
CA ASN A 18 -11.40 -18.49 33.38
C ASN A 18 -11.47 -18.53 31.85
N GLN A 19 -12.46 -19.24 31.28
CA GLN A 19 -12.70 -19.27 29.85
C GLN A 19 -13.14 -17.90 29.32
N ALA A 20 -14.03 -17.20 30.02
CA ALA A 20 -14.47 -15.86 29.65
C ALA A 20 -13.32 -14.84 29.71
N GLU A 21 -12.48 -14.89 30.76
CA GLU A 21 -11.29 -14.07 30.90
C GLU A 21 -10.24 -14.37 29.83
N ALA A 22 -10.05 -15.64 29.45
CA ALA A 22 -9.15 -16.02 28.36
C ALA A 22 -9.64 -15.44 27.02
N ARG A 23 -10.95 -15.52 26.74
CA ARG A 23 -11.57 -14.92 25.55
C ARG A 23 -11.43 -13.40 25.54
N GLN A 24 -11.61 -12.74 26.67
CA GLN A 24 -11.39 -11.28 26.79
C GLN A 24 -9.94 -10.90 26.51
N ARG A 25 -8.98 -11.64 27.06
CA ARG A 25 -7.55 -11.44 26.79
C ARG A 25 -7.23 -11.63 25.31
N GLN A 26 -7.78 -12.66 24.68
CA GLN A 26 -7.63 -12.91 23.25
C GLN A 26 -8.18 -11.73 22.41
N ALA A 27 -9.38 -11.24 22.72
CA ALA A 27 -9.97 -10.09 22.03
C ALA A 27 -9.13 -8.82 22.20
N LEU A 28 -8.57 -8.58 23.39
CA LEU A 28 -7.68 -7.45 23.65
C LEU A 28 -6.39 -7.54 22.83
N ILE A 29 -5.80 -8.73 22.73
CA ILE A 29 -4.59 -8.97 21.92
C ILE A 29 -4.91 -8.75 20.43
N ALA A 30 -6.03 -9.30 19.94
CA ALA A 30 -6.45 -9.13 18.56
C ALA A 30 -6.67 -7.64 18.20
N TYR A 31 -7.31 -6.88 19.10
CA TYR A 31 -7.48 -5.44 18.92
C TYR A 31 -6.15 -4.70 18.85
N ARG A 32 -5.21 -5.00 19.76
CA ARG A 32 -3.86 -4.39 19.74
C ARG A 32 -3.11 -4.73 18.46
N GLN A 33 -3.20 -5.98 18.00
CA GLN A 33 -2.57 -6.41 16.76
C GLN A 33 -3.17 -5.69 15.54
N ALA A 34 -4.50 -5.57 15.47
CA ALA A 34 -5.17 -4.86 14.38
C ALA A 34 -4.70 -3.39 14.28
N ILE A 35 -4.58 -2.68 15.40
CA ILE A 35 -4.06 -1.31 15.41
C ILE A 35 -2.61 -1.27 14.90
N GLN A 36 -1.75 -2.17 15.37
CA GLN A 36 -0.35 -2.22 14.95
C GLN A 36 -0.21 -2.48 13.45
N THR A 37 -0.98 -3.43 12.91
CA THR A 37 -1.01 -3.74 11.47
C THR A 37 -1.42 -2.53 10.65
N VAL A 38 -2.51 -1.84 11.03
CA VAL A 38 -2.95 -0.66 10.29
C VAL A 38 -1.90 0.46 10.35
N PHE A 39 -1.25 0.66 11.50
CA PHE A 39 -0.21 1.68 11.62
C PHE A 39 0.99 1.37 10.72
N GLN A 40 1.39 0.10 10.65
CA GLN A 40 2.45 -0.36 9.76
C GLN A 40 2.08 -0.14 8.29
N GLU A 41 0.87 -0.53 7.87
CA GLU A 41 0.39 -0.33 6.50
C GLU A 41 0.36 1.15 6.07
N VAL A 42 -0.04 2.05 6.99
CA VAL A 42 -0.02 3.50 6.73
C VAL A 42 1.41 4.01 6.58
N LEU A 43 2.33 3.58 7.44
CA LEU A 43 3.75 3.94 7.34
C LEU A 43 4.37 3.44 6.03
N ASP A 44 4.10 2.19 5.66
CA ASP A 44 4.59 1.59 4.41
C ASP A 44 4.06 2.35 3.18
N ALA A 45 2.78 2.71 3.20
CA ALA A 45 2.17 3.49 2.13
C ALA A 45 2.74 4.93 2.03
N LEU A 46 3.04 5.58 3.16
CA LEU A 46 3.70 6.89 3.19
C LEU A 46 5.14 6.83 2.66
N VAL A 47 5.90 5.81 3.06
CA VAL A 47 7.27 5.58 2.56
C VAL A 47 7.24 5.29 1.06
N GLY A 48 6.32 4.44 0.60
CA GLY A 48 6.11 4.15 -0.81
C GLY A 48 5.76 5.40 -1.63
N LEU A 49 4.94 6.29 -1.09
CA LEU A 49 4.61 7.56 -1.73
C LEU A 49 5.84 8.46 -1.87
N ARG A 50 6.62 8.61 -0.79
CA ARG A 50 7.85 9.42 -0.80
C ARG A 50 8.89 8.90 -1.80
N GLY A 51 9.12 7.59 -1.83
CA GLY A 51 10.03 6.97 -2.80
C GLY A 51 9.54 7.16 -4.24
N SER A 52 8.23 7.10 -4.46
CA SER A 52 7.63 7.36 -5.78
C SER A 52 7.85 8.80 -6.25
N ASP A 53 7.78 9.78 -5.34
CA ASP A 53 8.06 11.19 -5.63
C ASP A 53 9.51 11.42 -6.07
N GLU A 54 10.46 10.83 -5.35
CA GLU A 54 11.90 10.91 -5.68
C GLU A 54 12.21 10.24 -7.03
N CYS A 55 11.61 9.08 -7.29
CA CYS A 55 11.74 8.40 -8.58
C CYS A 55 11.17 9.26 -9.72
N LEU A 56 10.01 9.88 -9.50
CA LEU A 56 9.36 10.75 -10.48
C LEU A 56 10.20 11.99 -10.80
N GLN A 57 10.80 12.64 -9.80
CA GLN A 57 11.72 13.76 -10.03
C GLN A 57 12.95 13.33 -10.84
N THR A 58 13.53 12.18 -10.48
CA THR A 58 14.72 11.66 -11.17
C THR A 58 14.43 11.33 -12.62
N ARG A 59 13.33 10.61 -12.90
CA ARG A 59 12.88 10.32 -14.27
C ARG A 59 12.54 11.58 -15.05
N ALA A 60 11.92 12.59 -14.43
CA ALA A 60 11.64 13.86 -15.09
C ALA A 60 12.93 14.59 -15.53
N ARG A 61 13.97 14.59 -14.69
CA ARG A 61 15.30 15.12 -15.06
C ARG A 61 15.93 14.33 -16.21
N GLN A 62 15.78 13.00 -16.21
CA GLN A 62 16.29 12.14 -17.27
C GLN A 62 15.60 12.43 -18.62
N VAL A 63 14.28 12.60 -18.64
CA VAL A 63 13.53 12.99 -19.85
C VAL A 63 14.00 14.36 -20.35
N ALA A 64 14.17 15.34 -19.46
CA ALA A 64 14.65 16.67 -19.84
C ALA A 64 16.07 16.63 -20.44
N ALA A 65 16.98 15.84 -19.87
CA ALA A 65 18.32 15.64 -20.40
C ALA A 65 18.29 14.98 -21.78
N LEU A 66 17.50 13.91 -21.95
CA LEU A 66 17.35 13.21 -23.23
C LEU A 66 16.75 14.11 -24.31
N ARG A 67 15.75 14.91 -23.96
CA ARG A 67 15.18 15.91 -24.88
C ARG A 67 16.25 16.87 -25.41
N ASN A 68 17.12 17.37 -24.54
CA ASN A 68 18.23 18.24 -24.96
C ASN A 68 19.23 17.48 -25.86
N THR A 69 19.54 16.22 -25.56
CA THR A 69 20.40 15.41 -26.43
C THR A 69 19.81 15.19 -27.81
N THR A 70 18.49 14.96 -27.90
CA THR A 70 17.77 14.79 -29.16
C THR A 70 17.75 16.08 -29.99
N GLU A 71 17.46 17.22 -29.35
CA GLU A 71 17.56 18.56 -29.99
C GLU A 71 18.97 18.79 -30.57
N ARG A 72 20.02 18.45 -29.82
CA ARG A 72 21.41 18.57 -30.28
C ARG A 72 21.75 17.62 -31.43
N ALA A 73 21.21 16.40 -31.43
CA ALA A 73 21.39 15.46 -32.53
C ALA A 73 20.69 15.97 -33.80
N ARG A 74 19.50 16.55 -33.66
CA ARG A 74 18.75 17.16 -34.76
C ARG A 74 19.49 18.35 -35.37
N LEU A 75 20.03 19.25 -34.55
CA LEU A 75 20.84 20.37 -35.02
C LEU A 75 22.10 19.90 -35.78
N ARG A 76 22.74 18.82 -35.33
CA ARG A 76 23.89 18.23 -36.03
C ARG A 76 23.50 17.62 -37.38
N PHE A 77 22.34 16.98 -37.46
CA PHE A 77 21.82 16.44 -38.72
C PHE A 77 21.48 17.56 -39.71
N GLU A 78 20.80 18.61 -39.25
CA GLU A 78 20.48 19.80 -40.06
C GLU A 78 21.75 20.51 -40.55
N GLY A 79 22.82 20.51 -39.74
CA GLY A 79 24.14 21.00 -40.11
C GLY A 79 24.99 20.04 -40.97
N GLY A 80 24.46 18.87 -41.36
CA GLY A 80 25.16 17.88 -42.17
C GLY A 80 26.29 17.13 -41.44
N ALA A 81 26.40 17.28 -40.12
CA ALA A 81 27.48 16.73 -39.30
C ALA A 81 27.16 15.34 -38.70
N SER A 82 25.90 14.89 -38.76
CA SER A 82 25.49 13.55 -38.28
C SER A 82 24.50 12.87 -39.21
N SER A 83 24.45 11.55 -39.17
CA SER A 83 23.52 10.74 -39.97
C SER A 83 22.13 10.67 -39.31
N TYR A 84 21.07 10.65 -40.12
CA TYR A 84 19.68 10.55 -39.64
C TYR A 84 19.40 9.39 -38.64
N PRO A 85 20.03 8.20 -38.75
CA PRO A 85 19.84 7.13 -37.77
C PRO A 85 20.21 7.51 -36.33
N GLU A 86 21.16 8.42 -36.12
CA GLU A 86 21.54 8.90 -34.77
C GLU A 86 20.42 9.74 -34.15
N VAL A 87 19.73 10.55 -34.96
CA VAL A 87 18.56 11.34 -34.53
C VAL A 87 17.41 10.41 -34.14
N LEU A 88 17.11 9.41 -34.98
CA LEU A 88 16.03 8.47 -34.73
C LEU A 88 16.27 7.64 -33.46
N ASP A 89 17.51 7.20 -33.21
CA ASP A 89 17.87 6.49 -31.98
C ASP A 89 17.72 7.40 -30.74
N ALA A 90 18.12 8.67 -30.84
CA ALA A 90 17.93 9.66 -29.76
C ALA A 90 16.44 9.93 -29.49
N GLU A 91 15.62 10.11 -30.52
CA GLU A 91 14.17 10.26 -30.41
C GLU A 91 13.51 9.04 -29.77
N ARG A 92 13.90 7.83 -30.20
CA ARG A 92 13.38 6.57 -29.65
C ARG A 92 13.71 6.43 -28.16
N ARG A 93 14.93 6.76 -27.74
CA ARG A 93 15.34 6.73 -26.33
C ARG A 93 14.57 7.75 -25.49
N TRP A 94 14.41 8.97 -26.01
CA TRP A 94 13.63 10.01 -25.34
C TRP A 94 12.17 9.57 -25.15
N PHE A 95 11.51 9.10 -26.21
CA PHE A 95 10.12 8.66 -26.17
C PHE A 95 9.91 7.47 -25.22
N THR A 96 10.81 6.49 -25.23
CA THR A 96 10.75 5.34 -24.31
C THR A 96 10.85 5.80 -22.85
N THR A 97 11.75 6.74 -22.55
CA THR A 97 11.91 7.28 -21.19
C THR A 97 10.70 8.13 -20.76
N GLU A 98 10.05 8.81 -21.70
CA GLU A 98 8.84 9.57 -21.44
C GLU A 98 7.64 8.67 -21.13
N LEU A 99 7.48 7.56 -21.85
CA LEU A 99 6.49 6.53 -21.52
C LEU A 99 6.71 5.96 -20.12
N ASP A 100 7.97 5.71 -19.76
CA ASP A 100 8.38 5.26 -18.43
C ASP A 100 8.04 6.27 -17.32
N LEU A 101 8.18 7.57 -17.58
CA LEU A 101 7.77 8.63 -16.67
C LEU A 101 6.25 8.63 -16.48
N VAL A 102 5.47 8.43 -17.54
CA VAL A 102 4.01 8.32 -17.47
C VAL A 102 3.58 7.08 -16.67
N ALA A 103 4.23 5.93 -16.88
CA ALA A 103 3.99 4.73 -16.09
C ALA A 103 4.26 4.97 -14.60
N THR A 104 5.37 5.65 -14.28
CA THR A 104 5.71 6.01 -12.89
C THR A 104 4.67 6.94 -12.26
N LYS A 105 4.16 7.92 -13.01
CA LYS A 105 3.05 8.80 -12.56
C LYS A 105 1.79 7.99 -12.26
N ARG A 106 1.43 7.05 -13.12
CA ARG A 106 0.28 6.15 -12.92
C ARG A 106 0.45 5.32 -11.65
N ASP A 107 1.63 4.75 -11.44
CA ASP A 107 1.89 3.89 -10.28
C ASP A 107 1.85 4.69 -8.98
N ARG A 108 2.35 5.95 -8.98
CA ARG A 108 2.18 6.89 -7.86
C ARG A 108 0.71 7.15 -7.51
N LEU A 109 -0.13 7.42 -8.52
CA LEU A 109 -1.57 7.63 -8.31
C LEU A 109 -2.23 6.38 -7.73
N ARG A 110 -1.84 5.19 -8.19
CA ARG A 110 -2.32 3.92 -7.65
C ARG A 110 -1.93 3.74 -6.19
N SER A 111 -0.70 4.11 -5.81
CA SER A 111 -0.24 4.10 -4.42
C SER A 111 -1.04 5.07 -3.55
N MET A 112 -1.37 6.27 -4.05
CA MET A 112 -2.24 7.22 -3.34
C MET A 112 -3.65 6.65 -3.12
N VAL A 113 -4.25 6.02 -4.13
CA VAL A 113 -5.57 5.36 -3.99
C VAL A 113 -5.50 4.22 -2.98
N ASN A 114 -4.43 3.43 -2.99
CA ASN A 114 -4.21 2.36 -2.03
C ASN A 114 -4.06 2.89 -0.60
N LEU A 115 -3.32 3.98 -0.39
CA LEU A 115 -3.22 4.65 0.91
C LEU A 115 -4.60 5.11 1.40
N TYR A 116 -5.37 5.77 0.53
CA TYR A 116 -6.73 6.20 0.87
C TYR A 116 -7.64 5.02 1.24
N ARG A 117 -7.55 3.93 0.47
CA ARG A 117 -8.28 2.69 0.77
C ARG A 117 -7.79 2.00 2.04
N ALA A 118 -6.50 2.05 2.37
CA ALA A 118 -5.97 1.46 3.60
C ALA A 118 -6.49 2.22 4.83
N MET A 119 -6.46 3.56 4.78
CA MET A 119 -6.94 4.41 5.88
C MET A 119 -8.45 4.28 6.15
N GLY A 120 -9.27 3.99 5.14
CA GLY A 120 -10.74 3.87 5.30
C GLY A 120 -11.31 2.45 5.23
N GLY A 121 -10.65 1.53 4.52
CA GLY A 121 -11.20 0.23 4.13
C GLY A 121 -10.66 -0.96 4.90
N VAL A 122 -9.40 -0.94 5.35
CA VAL A 122 -8.84 -2.02 6.18
C VAL A 122 -9.55 -2.07 7.54
N PHE A 123 -9.88 -0.90 8.09
CA PHE A 123 -10.71 -0.79 9.30
C PHE A 123 -12.12 -1.38 9.11
N GLY A 124 -12.73 -1.22 7.93
CA GLY A 124 -14.08 -1.75 7.66
C GLY A 124 -14.12 -3.26 7.45
N VAL A 125 -13.17 -3.79 6.68
CA VAL A 125 -13.14 -5.22 6.30
C VAL A 125 -12.70 -6.12 7.47
N LEU A 126 -11.78 -5.65 8.32
CA LEU A 126 -11.40 -6.42 9.53
C LEU A 126 -12.52 -6.42 10.58
N LEU A 127 -13.35 -5.37 10.65
CA LEU A 127 -14.49 -5.33 11.56
C LEU A 127 -15.56 -6.35 11.15
N THR A 128 -15.84 -6.49 9.85
CA THR A 128 -16.85 -7.43 9.34
C THR A 128 -16.42 -8.89 9.45
N ALA A 129 -15.15 -9.21 9.19
CA ALA A 129 -14.63 -10.58 9.28
C ALA A 129 -14.62 -11.15 10.71
N GLN A 130 -14.47 -10.30 11.74
CA GLN A 130 -14.56 -10.72 13.15
C GLN A 130 -16.01 -10.99 13.60
N THR A 131 -17.01 -10.38 12.95
CA THR A 131 -18.43 -10.64 13.21
C THR A 131 -18.89 -11.99 12.65
N GLU A 132 -18.49 -12.34 11.43
CA GLU A 132 -18.89 -13.61 10.78
C GLU A 132 -18.27 -14.84 11.46
N ALA A 133 -17.04 -14.73 12.00
CA ALA A 133 -16.40 -15.80 12.76
C ALA A 133 -17.10 -16.09 14.12
N LYS A 134 -17.96 -15.18 14.59
CA LYS A 134 -18.72 -15.35 15.84
C LYS A 134 -20.10 -15.96 15.62
N GLU A 135 -20.60 -16.00 14.38
CA GLU A 135 -21.93 -16.51 14.03
C GLU A 135 -21.94 -18.00 13.60
N THR A 136 -20.76 -18.61 13.42
CA THR A 136 -20.62 -20.03 13.03
C THR A 136 -20.40 -20.99 14.21
N VAL A 137 -20.53 -20.51 15.45
CA VAL A 137 -20.33 -21.32 16.68
C VAL A 137 -21.50 -21.18 17.67
N ASP A 138 -22.70 -20.85 17.18
CA ASP A 138 -23.95 -21.02 17.93
C ASP A 138 -24.78 -22.15 17.32
#